data_AF-A0A1I3IYF0-F1
#
_entry.id   AF-A0A1I3IYF0-F1
#
_cell.length_a   1.000
_cell.length_b   1.000
_cell.length_c   1.000
_cell.angle_alpha   90.00
_cell.angle_beta   90.00
_cell.angle_gamma   90.00
#
_symmetry.space_group_name_H-M   'P 1'
#
loop_
_entity.id
_entity.type
_entity.pdbx_description
1 polymer ?
#
loop_
_entity_poly.entity_id
_entity_poly.type
_entity_poly.pdbx_seq_one_letter_code
_entity_poly.pdbx_strand_id
1 'polypeptide(L)'
;MVESADRDDPAEVVEQLDRLATGEGPGDDERRSVERLALDLVRHYHDRINELYYEHDLSDATAEARTLEEAGLSTPGIALAMTATGRDDVSERTVAEYLQ
;
A
#
# COMPACT_ATOMS: atom_id res chain seq x y z
N MET A 1 -10.12 -29.42 -4.13
CA MET A 1 -9.09 -28.50 -4.63
C MET A 1 -9.66 -27.12 -4.39
N VAL A 2 -9.06 -26.36 -3.48
CA VAL A 2 -9.58 -25.02 -3.14
C VAL A 2 -9.19 -24.12 -4.30
N GLU A 3 -10.18 -23.54 -4.98
CA GLU A 3 -9.97 -22.50 -5.97
C GLU A 3 -9.17 -21.37 -5.31
N SER A 4 -7.90 -21.25 -5.69
CA SER A 4 -7.11 -20.06 -5.46
C SER A 4 -7.80 -18.95 -6.26
N ALA A 5 -8.69 -18.19 -5.62
CA ALA A 5 -9.23 -16.97 -6.19
C ALA A 5 -8.04 -16.17 -6.74
N ASP A 6 -8.11 -15.81 -8.01
CA ASP A 6 -7.11 -15.04 -8.74
C ASP A 6 -6.57 -13.92 -7.84
N ARG A 7 -5.40 -14.15 -7.25
CA ARG A 7 -4.63 -13.08 -6.62
C ARG A 7 -4.08 -12.30 -7.79
N ASP A 8 -4.63 -11.12 -8.03
CA ASP A 8 -4.05 -10.16 -8.96
C ASP A 8 -2.53 -10.10 -8.68
N ASP A 9 -1.72 -10.13 -9.75
CA ASP A 9 -0.27 -10.09 -9.64
C ASP A 9 0.12 -8.83 -8.82
N PRO A 10 0.96 -8.93 -7.78
CA PRO A 10 1.34 -7.77 -6.96
C PRO A 10 1.84 -6.59 -7.80
N ALA A 11 2.52 -6.84 -8.93
CA ALA A 11 2.98 -5.79 -9.83
C ALA A 11 1.81 -5.08 -10.55
N GLU A 12 0.76 -5.82 -10.94
CA GLU A 12 -0.45 -5.23 -11.52
C GLU A 12 -1.23 -4.41 -10.49
N VAL A 13 -1.25 -4.86 -9.22
CA VAL A 13 -1.86 -4.10 -8.11
C VAL A 13 -1.10 -2.79 -7.87
N VAL A 14 0.24 -2.84 -7.85
CA VAL A 14 1.11 -1.66 -7.73
C VAL A 14 0.82 -0.65 -8.84
N GLU A 15 0.79 -1.09 -10.10
CA GLU A 15 0.52 -0.20 -11.24
C GLU A 15 -0.87 0.43 -11.16
N GLN A 16 -1.88 -0.33 -10.74
CA GLN A 16 -3.24 0.18 -10.57
C GLN A 16 -3.33 1.23 -9.46
N LEU A 17 -2.70 1.00 -8.30
CA LEU A 17 -2.69 1.96 -7.20
C LEU A 17 -1.97 3.26 -7.59
N ASP A 18 -0.84 3.19 -8.29
CA ASP A 18 -0.12 4.38 -8.75
C ASP A 18 -0.91 5.17 -9.81
N ARG A 19 -1.60 4.47 -10.72
CA ARG A 19 -2.47 5.11 -11.71
C ARG A 19 -3.63 5.85 -11.04
N LEU A 20 -4.24 5.23 -10.03
CA LEU A 20 -5.35 5.83 -9.28
C LEU A 20 -4.88 7.03 -8.42
N ALA A 21 -3.66 6.98 -7.90
CA ALA A 21 -3.08 8.07 -7.10
C ALA A 21 -2.72 9.30 -7.94
N THR A 22 -2.33 9.09 -9.20
CA THR A 22 -1.92 10.17 -10.12
C THR A 22 -3.05 10.70 -11.01
N GLY A 23 -4.21 10.03 -11.02
CA GLY A 23 -5.41 10.46 -11.74
C GLY A 23 -6.25 11.50 -10.99
N GLU A 24 -7.45 11.79 -11.50
CA GLU A 24 -8.51 12.40 -10.71
C GLU A 24 -8.90 11.35 -9.67
N GLY A 25 -8.39 11.46 -8.43
CA GLY A 25 -8.44 10.41 -7.40
C GLY A 25 -9.79 9.69 -7.24
N PRO A 26 -9.80 8.52 -6.57
CA PRO A 26 -10.88 7.56 -6.68
C PRO A 26 -12.24 8.14 -6.26
N GLY A 27 -13.24 7.97 -7.13
CA GLY A 27 -14.64 8.15 -6.79
C GLY A 27 -15.11 7.15 -5.73
N ASP A 28 -16.32 7.32 -5.20
CA ASP A 28 -16.81 6.51 -4.06
C ASP A 28 -16.86 4.99 -4.34
N ASP A 29 -17.15 4.60 -5.58
CA ASP A 29 -17.13 3.18 -6.00
C ASP A 29 -15.69 2.66 -6.18
N GLU A 30 -14.75 3.53 -6.55
CA GLU A 30 -13.34 3.21 -6.70
C GLU A 30 -12.64 3.13 -5.33
N ARG A 31 -13.08 3.88 -4.32
CA ARG A 31 -12.52 3.83 -2.96
C ARG A 31 -12.56 2.43 -2.34
N ARG A 32 -13.68 1.72 -2.46
CA ARG A 32 -13.80 0.33 -2.00
C ARG A 32 -12.89 -0.62 -2.78
N SER A 33 -12.64 -0.30 -4.05
CA SER A 33 -11.71 -1.08 -4.88
C SER A 33 -10.26 -0.82 -4.49
N VAL A 34 -9.89 0.44 -4.21
CA VAL A 34 -8.57 0.84 -3.70
C VAL A 34 -8.29 0.20 -2.35
N GLU A 35 -9.24 0.24 -1.40
CA GLU A 35 -9.10 -0.40 -0.10
C GLU A 35 -8.80 -1.90 -0.27
N ARG A 36 -9.55 -2.60 -1.13
CA ARG A 36 -9.30 -4.03 -1.39
C ARG A 36 -7.91 -4.27 -1.97
N LEU A 37 -7.53 -3.52 -3.00
CA LEU A 37 -6.21 -3.62 -3.65
C LEU A 37 -5.07 -3.37 -2.65
N ALA A 38 -5.19 -2.32 -1.85
CA ALA A 38 -4.20 -1.96 -0.84
C ALA A 38 -4.11 -3.03 0.27
N LEU A 39 -5.24 -3.54 0.76
CA LEU A 39 -5.26 -4.61 1.75
C LEU A 39 -4.64 -5.90 1.23
N ASP A 40 -4.90 -6.27 -0.02
CA ASP A 40 -4.33 -7.47 -0.63
C ASP A 40 -2.81 -7.32 -0.80
N LEU A 41 -2.32 -6.13 -1.14
CA LEU A 41 -0.89 -5.81 -1.21
C LEU A 41 -0.22 -5.87 0.17
N VAL A 42 -0.81 -5.21 1.19
CA VAL A 42 -0.30 -5.25 2.57
C VAL A 42 -0.28 -6.67 3.12
N ARG A 43 -1.31 -7.49 2.82
CA ARG A 43 -1.34 -8.91 3.18
C ARG A 43 -0.28 -9.72 2.46
N HIS A 44 -0.04 -9.43 1.18
CA HIS A 44 1.01 -10.11 0.40
C HIS A 44 2.39 -9.86 1.01
N TYR A 45 2.67 -8.63 1.43
CA TYR A 45 3.95 -8.24 2.02
C TYR A 45 3.98 -8.22 3.55
N HIS A 46 3.00 -8.81 4.22
CA HIS A 46 2.87 -8.76 5.68
C HIS A 46 4.10 -9.30 6.42
N ASP A 47 4.75 -10.34 5.90
CA ASP A 47 5.97 -10.89 6.50
C ASP A 47 7.13 -9.90 6.40
N ARG A 48 7.25 -9.17 5.29
CA ARG A 48 8.26 -8.13 5.10
C ARG A 48 8.01 -6.93 6.02
N ILE A 49 6.75 -6.51 6.17
CA ILE A 49 6.36 -5.45 7.10
C ILE A 49 6.75 -5.84 8.54
N ASN A 50 6.46 -7.09 8.94
CA ASN A 50 6.82 -7.57 10.28
C ASN A 50 8.33 -7.69 10.49
N GLU A 51 9.09 -8.12 9.49
CA GLU A 51 10.56 -8.12 9.54
C GLU A 51 11.08 -6.70 9.83
N LEU A 52 10.59 -5.70 9.08
CA LEU A 52 10.96 -4.30 9.29
C LEU A 52 10.52 -3.77 10.66
N TYR A 53 9.33 -4.15 11.14
CA TYR A 53 8.83 -3.73 12.44
C TYR A 53 9.64 -4.34 13.61
N TYR A 54 9.86 -5.66 13.60
CA TYR A 54 10.48 -6.37 14.73
C TYR A 54 12.01 -6.39 14.66
N GLU A 55 12.61 -6.48 13.47
CA GLU A 55 14.05 -6.65 13.31
C GLU A 55 14.79 -5.32 13.12
N HIS A 56 14.08 -4.28 12.66
CA HIS A 56 14.67 -2.96 12.40
C HIS A 56 14.12 -1.85 13.32
N ASP A 57 13.32 -2.19 14.34
CA ASP A 57 12.70 -1.26 15.30
C ASP A 57 11.94 -0.11 14.60
N LEU A 58 11.43 -0.32 13.39
CA LEU A 58 10.67 0.68 12.65
C LEU A 58 9.26 0.78 13.22
N SER A 59 8.67 1.98 13.15
CA SER A 59 7.25 2.12 13.44
C SER A 59 6.41 1.35 12.41
N ASP A 60 5.23 0.88 12.80
CA ASP A 60 4.29 0.17 11.93
C ASP A 60 4.04 0.93 10.61
N ALA A 61 3.83 2.25 10.69
CA ALA A 61 3.65 3.10 9.51
C ALA A 61 4.91 3.19 8.63
N THR A 62 6.09 3.26 9.25
CA THR A 62 7.37 3.32 8.52
C THR A 62 7.70 1.99 7.85
N ALA A 63 7.45 0.87 8.52
CA ALA A 63 7.65 -0.47 7.98
C ALA A 63 6.71 -0.73 6.78
N GLU A 64 5.44 -0.35 6.90
CA GLU A 64 4.46 -0.40 5.81
C GLU A 64 4.91 0.46 4.62
N ALA A 65 5.23 1.74 4.85
CA ALA A 65 5.65 2.66 3.78
C ALA A 65 6.90 2.17 3.04
N ARG A 66 7.93 1.72 3.77
CA ARG A 66 9.16 1.17 3.16
C ARG A 66 8.89 -0.10 2.37
N THR A 67 8.02 -0.97 2.86
CA THR A 67 7.68 -2.19 2.13
C THR A 67 6.93 -1.88 0.83
N LEU A 68 6.02 -0.90 0.85
CA LEU A 68 5.30 -0.45 -0.35
C LEU A 68 6.24 0.25 -1.34
N GLU A 69 7.24 0.99 -0.87
CA GLU A 69 8.31 1.54 -1.72
C GLU A 69 9.16 0.42 -2.35
N GLU A 70 9.57 -0.58 -1.56
CA GLU A 70 10.30 -1.77 -2.06
C GLU A 70 9.47 -2.55 -3.09
N ALA A 71 8.14 -2.58 -2.95
CA ALA A 71 7.21 -3.16 -3.91
C ALA A 71 7.04 -2.32 -5.20
N GLY A 72 7.55 -1.09 -5.21
CA GLY A 72 7.58 -0.21 -6.38
C GLY A 72 6.48 0.84 -6.44
N LEU A 73 5.69 1.05 -5.38
CA LEU A 73 4.71 2.14 -5.36
C LEU A 73 5.42 3.49 -5.28
N SER A 74 4.87 4.45 -6.02
CA SER A 74 5.24 5.85 -5.91
C SER A 74 4.77 6.47 -4.57
N THR A 75 5.36 7.59 -4.15
CA THR A 75 4.92 8.32 -2.93
C THR A 75 3.42 8.62 -2.92
N PRO A 76 2.78 9.10 -4.03
CA PRO A 76 1.33 9.21 -4.12
C PRO A 76 0.59 7.88 -3.93
N GLY A 77 1.08 6.80 -4.55
CA GLY A 77 0.49 5.47 -4.43
C GLY A 77 0.54 4.93 -3.00
N ILE A 78 1.68 5.10 -2.31
CA ILE A 78 1.85 4.72 -0.91
C ILE A 78 0.87 5.51 -0.04
N ALA A 79 0.77 6.83 -0.24
CA ALA A 79 -0.16 7.65 0.53
C ALA A 79 -1.62 7.23 0.32
N LEU A 80 -2.00 6.94 -0.92
CA LEU A 80 -3.33 6.42 -1.26
C LEU A 80 -3.60 5.07 -0.59
N ALA A 81 -2.66 4.13 -0.68
CA ALA A 81 -2.80 2.79 -0.10
C ALA A 81 -2.93 2.85 1.42
N MET A 82 -2.05 3.58 2.10
CA MET A 82 -2.07 3.73 3.56
C MET A 82 -3.34 4.43 4.06
N THR A 83 -3.83 5.43 3.33
CA THR A 83 -5.11 6.07 3.64
C THR A 83 -6.26 5.07 3.50
N ALA A 84 -6.27 4.30 2.41
CA ALA A 84 -7.31 3.31 2.15
C ALA A 84 -7.31 2.14 3.15
N THR A 85 -6.17 1.82 3.76
CA THR A 85 -6.06 0.80 4.83
C THR A 85 -6.34 1.35 6.24
N GLY A 86 -6.78 2.61 6.35
CA GLY A 86 -7.29 3.19 7.59
C GLY A 86 -6.37 4.22 8.25
N ARG A 87 -5.31 4.68 7.57
CA ARG A 87 -4.48 5.81 8.04
C ARG A 87 -4.90 7.12 7.38
N ASP A 88 -6.07 7.62 7.78
CA ASP A 88 -6.76 8.76 7.14
C ASP A 88 -5.95 10.08 7.11
N ASP A 89 -4.89 10.20 7.92
CA ASP A 89 -4.03 11.38 8.05
C ASP A 89 -2.70 11.27 7.29
N VAL A 90 -2.49 10.20 6.52
CA VAL A 90 -1.30 10.02 5.69
C VAL A 90 -1.41 10.83 4.40
N SER A 91 -0.39 11.62 4.12
CA SER A 91 -0.22 12.38 2.88
C SER A 91 1.10 12.00 2.21
N GLU A 92 1.32 12.42 0.96
CA GLU A 92 2.61 12.25 0.29
C GLU A 92 3.78 12.82 1.11
N ARG A 93 3.55 13.94 1.81
CA ARG A 93 4.55 14.53 2.71
C ARG A 93 4.84 13.59 3.89
N THR A 94 3.80 13.03 4.49
CA THR A 94 3.93 12.07 5.60
C THR A 94 4.72 10.84 5.14
N VAL A 95 4.42 10.31 3.95
CA VAL A 95 5.17 9.20 3.35
C VAL A 95 6.63 9.57 3.12
N ALA A 96 6.91 10.75 2.56
CA ALA A 96 8.28 11.21 2.35
C ALA A 96 9.05 11.37 3.68
N GLU A 97 8.38 11.62 4.80
CA GLU A 97 9.00 11.63 6.14
C GLU A 97 9.28 10.21 6.65
N TYR A 98 8.47 9.20 6.28
CA TYR A 98 8.73 7.79 6.60
C TYR A 98 9.89 7.18 5.82
N LEU A 99 10.12 7.65 4.58
CA LEU A 99 11.12 7.09 3.67
C LEU A 99 12.51 7.76 3.76
N GLN A 100 12.67 8.77 4.63
CA GLN A 100 13.97 9.36 4.97
C GLN A 100 14.84 8.42 5.81
#